data_AF-A0A4S4EL76-F1
#
_entry.id   AF-A0A4S4EL76-F1
#
_cell.length_a   1.000
_cell.length_b   1.000
_cell.length_c   1.000
_cell.angle_alpha   90.00
_cell.angle_beta   90.00
_cell.angle_gamma   90.00
#
_symmetry.space_group_name_H-M   'P 1'
#
loop_
_entity.id
_entity.type
_entity.pdbx_description
1 polymer ?
#
loop_
_entity_poly.entity_id
_entity_poly.type
_entity_poly.pdbx_seq_one_letter_code
_entity_poly.pdbx_strand_id
1 'polypeptide(L)'
;MDQLYKAAMEDNVYIMEKEQLLLHVTPNKNTALHIATQFGNINTVQKILQMCPSLFTMANKKGETALHIAAREGHANIVKLLIKCAEMHDSNGAGAGTKQMIGARNVDKDTALHLAVKDCRGGGAEVVKLVAEADPGISYGGNRVGESPLYLAAERGDKEMVVVILNTCISPGHSGPRGRTALHAAVISDWQGQNALHIAVESNKKEAVDLILRNSSFNSIINGKDYNGNTPLHLLAILGYDHLRSVITDPRVDKRAYNLENLTALDIVLRTRPSTTPLAGELKKAGATVGLRKEFD
;
A
#
# COMPACT_ATOMS: atom_id res chain seq x y z
N MET A 1 28.70 -17.39 -10.39
CA MET A 1 27.37 -16.87 -10.82
C MET A 1 26.82 -17.89 -11.80
N ASP A 2 25.55 -18.28 -11.67
CA ASP A 2 24.91 -19.30 -12.51
C ASP A 2 25.00 -18.92 -14.01
N GLN A 3 25.38 -19.86 -14.88
CA GLN A 3 25.55 -19.63 -16.32
C GLN A 3 24.24 -19.19 -16.98
N LEU A 4 23.11 -19.77 -16.54
CA LEU A 4 21.77 -19.34 -16.96
C LEU A 4 21.53 -17.88 -16.61
N TYR A 5 21.86 -17.49 -15.37
CA TYR A 5 21.66 -16.14 -14.89
C TYR A 5 22.47 -15.12 -15.68
N LYS A 6 23.75 -15.43 -15.94
CA LYS A 6 24.62 -14.57 -16.73
C LYS A 6 24.09 -14.39 -18.15
N ALA A 7 23.72 -15.49 -18.82
CA ALA A 7 23.20 -15.44 -20.18
C ALA A 7 21.89 -14.64 -20.28
N ALA A 8 20.99 -14.76 -19.29
CA ALA A 8 19.70 -14.06 -19.28
C ALA A 8 19.78 -12.59 -18.92
N MET A 9 20.72 -12.24 -18.04
CA MET A 9 21.04 -10.86 -17.74
C MET A 9 21.67 -10.14 -18.94
N GLU A 10 22.57 -10.81 -19.67
CA GLU A 10 23.32 -10.23 -20.81
C GLU A 10 22.54 -10.22 -22.14
N ASP A 11 21.23 -10.47 -22.13
CA ASP A 11 20.35 -10.52 -23.33
C ASP A 11 20.82 -11.53 -24.41
N ASN A 12 21.53 -12.60 -24.00
CA ASN A 12 22.17 -13.54 -24.92
C ASN A 12 21.38 -14.85 -25.09
N VAL A 13 20.28 -14.78 -25.84
CA VAL A 13 19.42 -15.94 -26.13
C VAL A 13 20.16 -17.06 -26.86
N TYR A 14 21.12 -16.72 -27.72
CA TYR A 14 21.87 -17.72 -28.49
C TYR A 14 22.63 -18.68 -27.57
N ILE A 15 23.28 -18.15 -26.52
CA ILE A 15 23.96 -19.01 -25.53
C ILE A 15 22.95 -19.88 -24.77
N MET A 16 21.77 -19.35 -24.43
CA MET A 16 20.75 -20.16 -23.75
C MET A 16 20.24 -21.32 -24.60
N GLU A 17 20.07 -21.10 -25.90
CA GLU A 17 19.63 -22.13 -26.84
C GLU A 17 20.73 -23.17 -27.05
N LYS A 18 21.94 -22.71 -27.41
CA LYS A 18 23.09 -23.57 -27.70
C LYS A 18 23.42 -24.49 -26.53
N GLU A 19 23.36 -23.96 -25.31
CA GLU A 19 23.70 -24.67 -24.07
C GLU A 19 22.46 -25.28 -23.39
N GLN A 20 21.29 -25.29 -24.07
CA GLN A 20 20.02 -25.87 -23.60
C GLN A 20 19.56 -25.36 -22.21
N LEU A 21 19.88 -24.11 -21.87
CA LEU A 21 19.64 -23.52 -20.55
C LEU A 21 18.19 -23.07 -20.33
N LEU A 22 17.35 -23.03 -21.37
CA LEU A 22 15.98 -22.47 -21.28
C LEU A 22 15.09 -23.17 -20.26
N LEU A 23 15.28 -24.48 -20.07
CA LEU A 23 14.53 -25.28 -19.08
C LEU A 23 15.24 -25.39 -17.73
N HIS A 24 16.48 -24.91 -17.62
CA HIS A 24 17.19 -24.86 -16.35
C HIS A 24 16.58 -23.81 -15.44
N VAL A 25 16.79 -24.01 -14.14
CA VAL A 25 16.38 -23.07 -13.10
C VAL A 25 17.52 -22.80 -12.14
N THR A 26 17.59 -21.55 -11.70
CA THR A 26 18.51 -21.13 -10.63
C THR A 26 18.14 -21.82 -9.29
N PRO A 27 18.98 -21.74 -8.23
CA PRO A 27 18.61 -22.24 -6.91
C PRO A 27 17.31 -21.65 -6.30
N ASN A 28 16.92 -20.45 -6.75
CA ASN A 28 15.65 -19.81 -6.38
C ASN A 28 14.48 -20.19 -7.30
N LYS A 29 14.66 -21.22 -8.14
CA LYS A 29 13.72 -21.69 -9.16
C LYS A 29 13.35 -20.62 -10.22
N ASN A 30 14.16 -19.57 -10.38
CA ASN A 30 13.97 -18.65 -11.50
C ASN A 30 14.36 -19.34 -12.80
N THR A 31 13.47 -19.29 -13.79
CA THR A 31 13.71 -19.67 -15.19
C THR A 31 14.43 -18.55 -15.93
N ALA A 32 14.90 -18.82 -17.15
CA ALA A 32 15.43 -17.79 -18.07
C ALA A 32 14.45 -16.61 -18.23
N LEU A 33 13.14 -16.90 -18.34
CA LEU A 33 12.09 -15.90 -18.51
C LEU A 33 11.98 -14.95 -17.31
N HIS A 34 12.08 -15.46 -16.08
CA HIS A 34 12.04 -14.64 -14.88
C HIS A 34 13.20 -13.62 -14.86
N ILE A 35 14.41 -14.09 -15.18
CA ILE A 35 15.63 -13.28 -15.13
C ILE A 35 15.60 -12.23 -16.25
N ALA A 36 15.32 -12.63 -17.49
CA ALA A 36 15.19 -11.69 -18.61
C ALA A 36 14.10 -10.64 -18.36
N THR A 37 13.00 -11.06 -17.74
CA THR A 37 11.91 -10.15 -17.33
C THR A 37 12.36 -9.18 -16.26
N GLN A 38 13.14 -9.63 -15.26
CA GLN A 38 13.67 -8.75 -14.20
C GLN A 38 14.55 -7.63 -14.76
N PHE A 39 15.32 -7.91 -15.81
CA PHE A 39 16.23 -6.93 -16.43
C PHE A 39 15.59 -6.10 -17.55
N GLY A 40 14.31 -6.32 -17.88
CA GLY A 40 13.64 -5.57 -18.94
C GLY A 40 14.08 -5.95 -20.36
N ASN A 41 14.71 -7.12 -20.51
CA ASN A 41 15.28 -7.61 -21.78
C ASN A 41 14.18 -8.09 -22.74
N ILE A 42 13.44 -7.15 -23.33
CA ILE A 42 12.22 -7.41 -24.10
C ILE A 42 12.44 -8.38 -25.28
N ASN A 43 13.56 -8.24 -25.99
CA ASN A 43 13.92 -9.09 -27.13
C ASN A 43 14.16 -10.54 -26.70
N THR A 44 14.90 -10.72 -25.60
CA THR A 44 15.10 -12.04 -25.00
C THR A 44 13.79 -12.64 -24.52
N VAL A 45 12.96 -11.87 -23.82
CA VAL A 45 11.64 -12.34 -23.37
C VAL A 45 10.79 -12.82 -24.55
N GLN A 46 10.72 -12.04 -25.62
CA GLN A 46 9.96 -12.42 -26.82
C GLN A 46 10.46 -13.73 -27.42
N LYS A 47 11.77 -13.91 -27.59
CA LYS A 47 12.35 -15.14 -28.15
C LYS A 47 12.13 -16.34 -27.23
N ILE A 48 12.31 -16.18 -25.92
CA ILE A 48 12.05 -17.24 -24.94
C ILE A 48 10.59 -17.70 -25.02
N LEU A 49 9.63 -16.77 -25.10
CA LEU A 49 8.21 -17.11 -25.21
C LEU A 49 7.86 -17.78 -26.55
N GLN A 50 8.55 -17.44 -27.64
CA GLN A 50 8.38 -18.14 -28.93
C GLN A 50 8.89 -19.58 -28.89
N MET A 51 10.03 -19.81 -28.23
CA MET A 51 10.66 -21.13 -28.16
C MET A 51 10.01 -22.04 -27.11
N CYS A 52 9.67 -21.48 -25.95
CA CYS A 52 9.15 -22.21 -24.80
C CYS A 52 7.97 -21.45 -24.15
N PRO A 53 6.79 -21.42 -24.80
CA PRO A 53 5.63 -20.70 -24.27
C PRO A 53 5.24 -21.16 -22.87
N SER A 54 5.38 -22.46 -22.54
CA SER A 54 5.01 -23.01 -21.22
C SER A 54 5.63 -22.26 -20.03
N LEU A 55 6.78 -21.59 -20.23
CA LEU A 55 7.47 -20.84 -19.19
C LEU A 55 6.67 -19.66 -18.62
N PHE A 56 5.67 -19.11 -19.33
CA PHE A 56 4.89 -17.96 -18.83
C PHE A 56 4.07 -18.30 -17.58
N THR A 57 3.74 -19.58 -17.38
CA THR A 57 2.97 -20.08 -16.22
C THR A 57 3.85 -20.53 -15.06
N MET A 58 5.16 -20.69 -15.26
CA MET A 58 6.04 -21.23 -14.23
C MET A 58 6.24 -20.23 -13.10
N ALA A 59 6.23 -20.73 -11.87
CA ALA A 59 6.46 -19.94 -10.67
C ALA A 59 7.82 -20.27 -10.05
N ASN A 60 8.53 -19.24 -9.57
CA ASN A 60 9.78 -19.39 -8.84
C ASN A 60 9.56 -19.83 -7.38
N LYS A 61 10.62 -19.85 -6.55
CA LYS A 61 10.53 -20.25 -5.13
C LYS A 61 9.64 -19.33 -4.27
N LYS A 62 9.40 -18.10 -4.70
CA LYS A 62 8.45 -17.15 -4.08
C LYS A 62 7.03 -17.29 -4.64
N GLY A 63 6.77 -18.25 -5.52
CA GLY A 63 5.49 -18.38 -6.20
C GLY A 63 5.24 -17.29 -7.24
N GLU A 64 6.27 -16.52 -7.62
CA GLU A 64 6.14 -15.45 -8.60
C GLU A 64 6.30 -16.01 -10.00
N THR A 65 5.39 -15.61 -10.90
CA THR A 65 5.50 -15.82 -12.35
C THR A 65 6.25 -14.65 -13.00
N ALA A 66 6.56 -14.77 -14.30
CA ALA A 66 7.13 -13.65 -15.06
C ALA A 66 6.25 -12.38 -14.99
N LEU A 67 4.92 -12.51 -14.94
CA LEU A 67 4.01 -11.37 -14.82
C LEU A 67 4.18 -10.62 -13.49
N HIS A 68 4.42 -11.33 -12.38
CA HIS A 68 4.70 -10.72 -11.09
C HIS A 68 5.98 -9.86 -11.13
N ILE A 69 7.05 -10.39 -11.75
CA ILE A 69 8.31 -9.66 -11.89
C ILE A 69 8.13 -8.45 -12.81
N ALA A 70 7.47 -8.62 -13.96
CA ALA A 70 7.21 -7.52 -14.88
C ALA A 70 6.40 -6.39 -14.23
N ALA A 71 5.44 -6.73 -13.37
CA ALA A 71 4.64 -5.77 -12.63
C ALA A 71 5.44 -5.02 -11.56
N ARG A 72 6.26 -5.73 -10.78
CA ARG A 72 7.18 -5.13 -9.80
C ARG A 72 8.18 -4.18 -10.46
N GLU A 73 8.76 -4.57 -11.60
CA GLU A 73 9.74 -3.75 -12.29
C GLU A 73 9.07 -2.71 -13.22
N GLY A 74 7.74 -2.76 -13.35
CA GLY A 74 6.95 -1.80 -14.14
C GLY A 74 7.14 -1.90 -15.66
N HIS A 75 7.56 -3.06 -16.14
CA HIS A 75 7.86 -3.29 -17.55
C HIS A 75 6.59 -3.58 -18.36
N ALA A 76 5.81 -2.53 -18.62
CA ALA A 76 4.54 -2.60 -19.36
C ALA A 76 4.63 -3.32 -20.72
N ASN A 77 5.73 -3.14 -21.46
CA ASN A 77 5.91 -3.82 -22.74
C ASN A 77 6.09 -5.35 -22.59
N ILE A 78 6.72 -5.80 -21.51
CA ILE A 78 6.83 -7.22 -21.20
C ILE A 78 5.48 -7.78 -20.73
N VAL A 79 4.72 -7.01 -19.95
CA VAL A 79 3.33 -7.35 -19.59
C VAL A 79 2.48 -7.59 -20.84
N LYS A 80 2.54 -6.70 -21.84
CA LYS A 80 1.86 -6.87 -23.13
C LYS A 80 2.25 -8.18 -23.83
N LEU A 81 3.55 -8.51 -23.86
CA LEU A 81 4.04 -9.75 -24.46
C LEU A 81 3.54 -11.00 -23.72
N LEU A 82 3.53 -10.99 -22.39
CA LEU A 82 3.07 -12.10 -21.57
C LEU A 82 1.56 -12.33 -21.75
N ILE A 83 0.75 -11.27 -21.73
CA ILE A 83 -0.70 -11.35 -21.98
C ILE A 83 -0.96 -11.94 -23.37
N LYS A 84 -0.32 -11.40 -24.41
CA LYS A 84 -0.45 -11.91 -25.78
C LYS A 84 -0.03 -13.38 -25.90
N CYS A 85 1.03 -13.79 -25.22
CA CYS A 85 1.46 -15.18 -25.20
C CYS A 85 0.41 -16.08 -24.55
N ALA A 86 -0.15 -15.67 -23.41
CA ALA A 86 -1.22 -16.42 -22.73
C ALA A 86 -2.48 -16.55 -23.60
N GLU A 87 -2.86 -15.49 -24.32
CA GLU A 87 -4.00 -15.51 -25.26
C GLU A 87 -3.79 -16.49 -26.43
N MET A 88 -2.59 -16.51 -27.01
CA MET A 88 -2.26 -17.39 -28.14
C MET A 88 -2.20 -18.88 -27.74
N HIS A 89 -1.86 -19.16 -26.49
CA HIS A 89 -1.66 -20.53 -25.99
C HIS A 89 -2.77 -20.99 -25.04
N ASP A 90 -3.93 -20.32 -25.06
CA ASP A 90 -5.12 -20.72 -24.31
C ASP A 90 -5.76 -21.98 -24.91
N SER A 91 -5.18 -23.14 -24.58
CA SER A 91 -5.66 -24.46 -24.99
C SER A 91 -7.09 -24.79 -24.53
N ASN A 92 -7.64 -24.03 -23.58
CA ASN A 92 -8.95 -24.29 -22.98
C ASN A 92 -10.10 -23.47 -23.60
N GLY A 93 -9.81 -22.50 -24.46
CA GLY A 93 -10.80 -21.57 -25.03
C GLY A 93 -11.42 -20.63 -23.97
N ALA A 94 -11.78 -19.42 -24.40
CA ALA A 94 -12.41 -18.37 -23.60
C ALA A 94 -11.52 -17.58 -22.60
N GLY A 95 -10.21 -17.51 -22.85
CA GLY A 95 -9.25 -16.69 -22.11
C GLY A 95 -8.83 -17.29 -20.77
N ALA A 96 -9.01 -18.60 -20.56
CA ALA A 96 -8.78 -19.24 -19.27
C ALA A 96 -7.31 -19.17 -18.83
N GLY A 97 -6.38 -19.38 -19.76
CA GLY A 97 -4.94 -19.23 -19.51
C GLY A 97 -4.54 -17.81 -19.09
N THR A 98 -5.09 -16.80 -19.76
CA THR A 98 -4.87 -15.39 -19.42
C THR A 98 -5.41 -15.04 -18.03
N LYS A 99 -6.64 -15.48 -17.72
CA LYS A 99 -7.25 -15.29 -16.39
C LYS A 99 -6.45 -15.97 -15.28
N GLN A 100 -6.00 -17.21 -15.53
CA GLN A 100 -5.16 -17.93 -14.58
C GLN A 100 -3.84 -17.20 -14.33
N MET A 101 -3.19 -16.67 -15.37
CA MET A 101 -1.94 -15.95 -15.25
C MET A 101 -2.12 -14.61 -14.49
N ILE A 102 -3.16 -13.84 -14.82
CA ILE A 102 -3.46 -12.54 -14.19
C ILE A 102 -3.85 -12.72 -12.71
N GLY A 103 -4.65 -13.75 -12.42
CA GLY A 103 -5.08 -14.09 -11.08
C GLY A 103 -4.09 -14.93 -10.26
N ALA A 104 -2.93 -15.27 -10.83
CA ALA A 104 -1.90 -16.02 -10.12
C ALA A 104 -1.46 -15.26 -8.86
N ARG A 105 -1.20 -16.02 -7.79
CA ARG A 105 -0.85 -15.50 -6.46
C ARG A 105 0.48 -16.08 -6.01
N ASN A 106 1.37 -15.20 -5.56
CA ASN A 106 2.64 -15.59 -4.97
C ASN A 106 2.47 -16.16 -3.54
N VAL A 107 3.56 -16.46 -2.84
CA VAL A 107 3.51 -16.99 -1.45
C VAL A 107 2.82 -16.05 -0.46
N ASP A 108 2.86 -14.74 -0.71
CA ASP A 108 2.20 -13.70 0.08
C ASP A 108 0.77 -13.42 -0.39
N LYS A 109 0.25 -14.23 -1.31
CA LYS A 109 -1.04 -14.06 -1.98
C LYS A 109 -1.18 -12.74 -2.76
N ASP A 110 -0.06 -12.07 -3.02
CA ASP A 110 -0.01 -10.91 -3.90
C ASP A 110 -0.22 -11.39 -5.35
N THR A 111 -1.03 -10.65 -6.11
CA THR A 111 -1.13 -10.79 -7.57
C THR A 111 -0.12 -9.86 -8.24
N ALA A 112 0.04 -9.95 -9.57
CA ALA A 112 0.82 -8.98 -10.32
C ALA A 112 0.35 -7.53 -10.06
N LEU A 113 -0.96 -7.30 -9.95
CA LEU A 113 -1.52 -5.99 -9.65
C LEU A 113 -1.16 -5.48 -8.24
N HIS A 114 -1.07 -6.37 -7.23
CA HIS A 114 -0.55 -5.99 -5.91
C HIS A 114 0.88 -5.48 -6.02
N LEU A 115 1.76 -6.19 -6.74
CA LEU A 115 3.16 -5.80 -6.90
C LEU A 115 3.35 -4.52 -7.71
N ALA A 116 2.50 -4.27 -8.72
CA ALA A 116 2.48 -3.02 -9.48
C ALA A 116 2.13 -1.80 -8.62
N VAL A 117 1.39 -1.98 -7.53
CA VAL A 117 1.05 -0.90 -6.58
C VAL A 117 2.07 -0.85 -5.43
N LYS A 118 2.53 -2.01 -4.97
CA LYS A 118 3.34 -2.18 -3.77
C LYS A 118 4.84 -1.93 -3.99
N ASP A 119 5.41 -2.38 -5.09
CA ASP A 119 6.87 -2.44 -5.21
C ASP A 119 7.37 -1.82 -6.52
N CYS A 120 6.51 -1.07 -7.22
CA CYS A 120 6.81 -0.62 -8.57
C CYS A 120 7.94 0.42 -8.62
N ARG A 121 8.96 0.14 -9.45
CA ARG A 121 10.09 1.05 -9.71
C ARG A 121 9.82 2.13 -10.77
N GLY A 122 8.58 2.22 -11.26
CA GLY A 122 8.11 3.19 -12.27
C GLY A 122 7.23 2.53 -13.33
N GLY A 123 6.23 3.23 -13.90
CA GLY A 123 5.36 2.67 -14.94
C GLY A 123 4.23 1.75 -14.43
N GLY A 124 4.03 1.65 -13.11
CA GLY A 124 3.00 0.80 -12.50
C GLY A 124 1.58 1.13 -12.95
N ALA A 125 1.27 2.41 -13.20
CA ALA A 125 -0.04 2.83 -13.70
C ALA A 125 -0.39 2.20 -15.06
N GLU A 126 0.59 2.09 -15.97
CA GLU A 126 0.39 1.43 -17.27
C GLU A 126 0.23 -0.08 -17.09
N VAL A 127 0.99 -0.71 -16.19
CA VAL A 127 0.81 -2.13 -15.86
C VAL A 127 -0.59 -2.40 -15.32
N VAL A 128 -1.09 -1.57 -14.41
CA VAL A 128 -2.44 -1.71 -13.84
C VAL A 128 -3.50 -1.66 -14.94
N LYS A 129 -3.41 -0.69 -15.87
CA LYS A 129 -4.32 -0.59 -17.02
C LYS A 129 -4.32 -1.89 -17.84
N LEU A 130 -3.14 -2.37 -18.24
CA LEU A 130 -3.02 -3.55 -19.10
C LEU A 130 -3.56 -4.82 -18.43
N VAL A 131 -3.27 -5.00 -17.14
CA VAL A 131 -3.71 -6.18 -16.39
C VAL A 131 -5.22 -6.12 -16.14
N ALA A 132 -5.78 -4.94 -15.85
CA ALA A 132 -7.21 -4.75 -15.66
C ALA A 132 -8.01 -4.90 -16.97
N GLU A 133 -7.48 -4.41 -18.10
CA GLU A 133 -8.08 -4.56 -19.42
C GLU A 133 -8.10 -6.02 -19.89
N ALA A 134 -7.07 -6.80 -19.53
CA ALA A 134 -6.95 -8.20 -19.94
C ALA A 134 -7.86 -9.16 -19.15
N ASP A 135 -8.28 -8.79 -17.93
CA ASP A 135 -9.36 -9.48 -17.21
C ASP A 135 -10.21 -8.49 -16.40
N PRO A 136 -11.22 -7.85 -17.00
CA PRO A 136 -12.06 -6.88 -16.30
C PRO A 136 -12.90 -7.47 -15.17
N GLY A 137 -13.12 -8.79 -15.19
CA GLY A 137 -13.98 -9.50 -14.24
C GLY A 137 -13.25 -9.99 -12.99
N ILE A 138 -11.92 -9.88 -12.94
CA ILE A 138 -11.16 -10.37 -11.79
C ILE A 138 -11.38 -9.48 -10.55
N SER A 139 -11.64 -10.13 -9.43
CA SER A 139 -11.68 -9.46 -8.13
C SER A 139 -10.33 -9.57 -7.45
N TYR A 140 -9.67 -8.43 -7.23
CA TYR A 140 -8.41 -8.36 -6.51
C TYR A 140 -8.64 -8.31 -5.00
N GLY A 141 -9.06 -9.44 -4.44
CA GLY A 141 -9.20 -9.61 -2.99
C GLY A 141 -7.86 -9.47 -2.26
N GLY A 142 -7.92 -9.30 -0.94
CA GLY A 142 -6.72 -9.04 -0.13
C GLY A 142 -5.64 -10.12 -0.23
N ASN A 143 -4.37 -9.68 -0.14
CA ASN A 143 -3.20 -10.53 0.01
C ASN A 143 -3.19 -11.28 1.36
N ARG A 144 -2.06 -11.89 1.75
CA ARG A 144 -1.93 -12.68 2.99
C ARG A 144 -2.32 -11.91 4.25
N VAL A 145 -2.09 -10.59 4.27
CA VAL A 145 -2.44 -9.72 5.40
C VAL A 145 -3.81 -9.03 5.22
N GLY A 146 -4.47 -9.25 4.09
CA GLY A 146 -5.82 -8.75 3.81
C GLY A 146 -5.86 -7.45 3.01
N GLU A 147 -4.72 -6.98 2.50
CA GLU A 147 -4.62 -5.73 1.74
C GLU A 147 -4.99 -5.97 0.28
N SER A 148 -6.02 -5.29 -0.21
CA SER A 148 -6.31 -5.18 -1.64
C SER A 148 -5.36 -4.16 -2.30
N PRO A 149 -5.19 -4.19 -3.63
CA PRO A 149 -4.37 -3.20 -4.32
C PRO A 149 -4.87 -1.77 -4.14
N LEU A 150 -6.20 -1.56 -4.12
CA LEU A 150 -6.78 -0.25 -3.83
C LEU A 150 -6.48 0.20 -2.39
N TYR A 151 -6.50 -0.71 -1.42
CA TYR A 151 -6.08 -0.39 -0.05
C TYR A 151 -4.60 0.03 0.00
N LEU A 152 -3.71 -0.69 -0.67
CA LEU A 152 -2.28 -0.35 -0.72
C LEU A 152 -2.04 1.03 -1.35
N ALA A 153 -2.72 1.35 -2.45
CA ALA A 153 -2.63 2.65 -3.10
C ALA A 153 -3.10 3.78 -2.16
N ALA A 154 -4.23 3.57 -1.48
CA ALA A 154 -4.79 4.52 -0.53
C ALA A 154 -3.91 4.71 0.72
N GLU A 155 -3.35 3.63 1.28
CA GLU A 155 -2.47 3.67 2.45
C GLU A 155 -1.18 4.44 2.20
N ARG A 156 -0.68 4.41 0.96
CA ARG A 156 0.51 5.14 0.53
C ARG A 156 0.23 6.59 0.17
N GLY A 157 -1.04 6.99 0.10
CA GLY A 157 -1.45 8.29 -0.42
C GLY A 157 -1.16 8.46 -1.91
N ASP A 158 -1.03 7.37 -2.68
CA ASP A 158 -0.77 7.40 -4.12
C ASP A 158 -2.07 7.71 -4.89
N LYS A 159 -2.37 9.01 -4.99
CA LYS A 159 -3.61 9.51 -5.60
C LYS A 159 -3.75 9.08 -7.06
N GLU A 160 -2.66 9.08 -7.81
CA GLU A 160 -2.67 8.69 -9.23
C GLU A 160 -3.05 7.21 -9.34
N MET A 161 -2.41 6.34 -8.56
CA MET A 161 -2.71 4.92 -8.58
C MET A 161 -4.13 4.60 -8.11
N VAL A 162 -4.64 5.30 -7.10
CA VAL A 162 -6.05 5.19 -6.69
C VAL A 162 -6.98 5.51 -7.84
N VAL A 163 -6.75 6.62 -8.57
CA VAL A 163 -7.58 7.01 -9.72
C VAL A 163 -7.48 5.97 -10.84
N VAL A 164 -6.27 5.49 -11.16
CA VAL A 164 -6.08 4.49 -12.22
C VAL A 164 -6.81 3.20 -11.88
N ILE A 165 -6.69 2.68 -10.65
CA ILE A 165 -7.38 1.46 -10.22
C ILE A 165 -8.90 1.64 -10.29
N LEU A 166 -9.44 2.75 -9.78
CA LEU A 166 -10.88 3.01 -9.77
C LEU A 166 -11.47 3.18 -11.18
N ASN A 167 -10.69 3.71 -12.13
CA ASN A 167 -11.16 3.91 -13.51
C ASN A 167 -11.01 2.67 -14.40
N THR A 168 -10.11 1.74 -14.06
CA THR A 168 -9.77 0.58 -14.91
C THR A 168 -10.37 -0.72 -14.40
N CYS A 169 -10.43 -0.92 -13.09
CA CYS A 169 -10.93 -2.15 -12.48
C CYS A 169 -12.43 -2.02 -12.21
N ILE A 170 -13.25 -2.94 -12.74
CA ILE A 170 -14.71 -2.95 -12.49
C ILE A 170 -15.03 -3.20 -11.01
N SER A 171 -14.27 -4.08 -10.36
CA SER A 171 -14.43 -4.40 -8.93
C SER A 171 -13.06 -4.45 -8.23
N PRO A 172 -12.48 -3.28 -7.88
CA PRO A 172 -11.06 -3.18 -7.51
C PRO A 172 -10.65 -3.88 -6.20
N GLY A 173 -11.59 -4.47 -5.45
CA GLY A 173 -11.36 -4.91 -4.08
C GLY A 173 -11.03 -3.71 -3.18
N HIS A 174 -11.54 -3.71 -1.96
CA HIS A 174 -11.32 -2.57 -1.05
C HIS A 174 -10.98 -3.02 0.36
N SER A 175 -10.75 -4.32 0.58
CA SER A 175 -10.42 -4.86 1.88
C SER A 175 -9.01 -4.45 2.31
N GLY A 176 -8.84 -4.28 3.61
CA GLY A 176 -7.57 -4.06 4.28
C GLY A 176 -7.45 -4.95 5.52
N PRO A 177 -6.29 -4.93 6.18
CA PRO A 177 -6.03 -5.71 7.38
C PRO A 177 -7.01 -5.33 8.49
N ARG A 178 -7.36 -6.32 9.32
CA ARG A 178 -8.23 -6.15 10.50
C ARG A 178 -9.62 -5.54 10.19
N GLY A 179 -10.17 -5.83 9.01
CA GLY A 179 -11.48 -5.32 8.59
C GLY A 179 -11.48 -3.87 8.14
N ARG A 180 -10.31 -3.23 7.99
CA ARG A 180 -10.20 -1.91 7.39
C ARG A 180 -10.57 -1.97 5.91
N THR A 181 -10.83 -0.80 5.34
CA THR A 181 -11.05 -0.64 3.89
C THR A 181 -10.11 0.38 3.31
N ALA A 182 -10.01 0.46 1.98
CA ALA A 182 -9.24 1.49 1.31
C ALA A 182 -9.65 2.91 1.74
N LEU A 183 -10.93 3.14 2.03
CA LEU A 183 -11.39 4.41 2.58
C LEU A 183 -10.85 4.67 3.98
N HIS A 184 -10.78 3.65 4.85
CA HIS A 184 -10.11 3.80 6.14
C HIS A 184 -8.64 4.19 5.94
N ALA A 185 -7.92 3.55 5.02
CA ALA A 185 -6.52 3.88 4.73
C ALA A 185 -6.36 5.33 4.23
N ALA A 186 -7.22 5.76 3.30
CA ALA A 186 -7.21 7.11 2.73
C ALA A 186 -7.47 8.23 3.77
N VAL A 187 -8.17 7.90 4.85
CA VAL A 187 -8.52 8.85 5.92
C VAL A 187 -7.56 8.74 7.12
N ILE A 188 -6.87 7.60 7.28
CA ILE A 188 -6.00 7.31 8.46
C ILE A 188 -4.54 7.72 8.23
N SER A 189 -4.09 7.96 7.00
CA SER A 189 -2.67 8.21 6.72
C SER A 189 -2.46 9.44 5.84
N ASP A 190 -2.03 10.55 6.45
CA ASP A 190 -1.14 11.49 5.77
C ASP A 190 0.33 11.11 6.07
N TRP A 191 1.29 11.82 5.46
CA TRP A 191 2.74 11.56 5.63
C TRP A 191 3.26 11.84 7.05
N GLN A 192 2.41 12.31 7.95
CA GLN A 192 2.71 12.64 9.34
C GLN A 192 2.11 11.61 10.31
N GLY A 193 1.41 10.59 9.82
CA GLY A 193 0.74 9.57 10.64
C GLY A 193 -0.57 10.08 11.27
N GLN A 194 -1.12 11.18 10.75
CA GLN A 194 -2.37 11.76 11.25
C GLN A 194 -3.58 10.91 10.83
N ASN A 195 -4.43 10.56 11.80
CA ASN A 195 -5.71 9.92 11.53
C ASN A 195 -6.85 10.92 11.24
N ALA A 196 -8.05 10.41 10.92
CA ALA A 196 -9.24 11.22 10.62
C ALA A 196 -9.49 12.38 11.61
N LEU A 197 -9.30 12.10 12.91
CA LEU A 197 -9.58 13.07 13.96
C LEU A 197 -8.45 14.12 14.07
N HIS A 198 -7.20 13.76 13.79
CA HIS A 198 -6.11 14.73 13.67
C HIS A 198 -6.41 15.71 12.53
N ILE A 199 -6.72 15.20 11.34
CA ILE A 199 -7.01 16.01 10.16
C ILE A 199 -8.22 16.92 10.38
N ALA A 200 -9.29 16.41 11.02
CA ALA A 200 -10.47 17.21 11.33
C ALA A 200 -10.16 18.37 12.30
N VAL A 201 -9.28 18.13 13.28
CA VAL A 201 -8.79 19.15 14.22
C VAL A 201 -7.88 20.15 13.51
N GLU A 202 -6.90 19.67 12.74
CA GLU A 202 -5.95 20.50 11.98
C GLU A 202 -6.65 21.40 10.97
N SER A 203 -7.63 20.86 10.24
CA SER A 203 -8.44 21.59 9.28
C SER A 203 -9.50 22.50 9.91
N ASN A 204 -9.56 22.54 11.25
CA ASN A 204 -10.50 23.33 12.03
C ASN A 204 -11.98 23.09 11.63
N LYS A 205 -12.37 21.82 11.44
CA LYS A 205 -13.71 21.41 10.96
C LYS A 205 -14.54 20.82 12.10
N LYS A 206 -15.25 21.67 12.83
CA LYS A 206 -16.07 21.27 13.99
C LYS A 206 -17.09 20.17 13.66
N GLU A 207 -17.79 20.28 12.55
CA GLU A 207 -18.81 19.31 12.14
C GLU A 207 -18.19 17.93 11.91
N ALA A 208 -17.00 17.87 11.32
CA ALA A 208 -16.29 16.61 11.11
C ALA A 208 -15.82 16.00 12.43
N VAL A 209 -15.28 16.81 13.34
CA VAL A 209 -14.91 16.38 14.70
C VAL A 209 -16.11 15.79 15.43
N ASP A 210 -17.24 16.51 15.43
CA ASP A 210 -18.46 16.07 16.14
C ASP A 210 -19.04 14.79 15.53
N LEU A 211 -19.01 14.63 14.20
CA LEU A 211 -19.44 13.41 13.52
C LEU A 211 -18.56 12.20 13.88
N ILE A 212 -17.23 12.38 13.89
CA ILE A 212 -16.27 11.33 14.24
C ILE A 212 -16.50 10.88 15.69
N LEU A 213 -16.62 11.83 16.61
CA LEU A 213 -16.85 11.52 18.03
C LEU A 213 -18.23 10.85 18.24
N ARG A 214 -19.28 11.24 17.52
CA ARG A 214 -20.61 10.59 17.69
C ARG A 214 -20.65 9.12 17.25
N ASN A 215 -19.74 8.68 16.37
CA ASN A 215 -19.78 7.34 15.80
C ASN A 215 -18.80 6.40 16.52
N SER A 216 -19.34 5.36 17.17
CA SER A 216 -18.57 4.37 17.92
C SER A 216 -17.58 3.57 17.07
N SER A 217 -17.78 3.51 15.75
CA SER A 217 -16.87 2.84 14.82
C SER A 217 -15.46 3.47 14.80
N PHE A 218 -15.34 4.74 15.21
CA PHE A 218 -14.07 5.47 15.25
C PHE A 218 -13.38 5.42 16.62
N ASN A 219 -13.84 4.58 17.56
CA ASN A 219 -13.22 4.49 18.89
C ASN A 219 -11.71 4.25 18.86
N SER A 220 -11.22 3.46 17.89
CA SER A 220 -9.80 3.13 17.78
C SER A 220 -8.91 4.32 17.39
N ILE A 221 -9.46 5.40 16.84
CA ILE A 221 -8.67 6.56 16.36
C ILE A 221 -8.65 7.74 17.34
N ILE A 222 -9.54 7.76 18.33
CA ILE A 222 -9.72 8.89 19.27
C ILE A 222 -8.40 9.27 19.97
N ASN A 223 -7.64 8.25 20.40
CA ASN A 223 -6.33 8.42 21.06
C ASN A 223 -5.18 7.90 20.20
N GLY A 224 -5.40 7.75 18.89
CA GLY A 224 -4.32 7.40 17.96
C GLY A 224 -3.23 8.46 18.02
N LYS A 225 -1.97 8.06 17.84
CA LYS A 225 -0.83 8.96 17.83
C LYS A 225 -0.30 9.13 16.41
N ASP A 226 0.08 10.35 16.06
CA ASP A 226 0.84 10.67 14.85
C ASP A 226 2.33 10.26 15.00
N TYR A 227 3.17 10.53 14.00
CA TYR A 227 4.60 10.21 14.06
C TYR A 227 5.39 11.01 15.10
N ASN A 228 4.86 12.13 15.60
CA ASN A 228 5.43 12.90 16.71
C ASN A 228 4.89 12.42 18.08
N GLY A 229 4.06 11.38 18.09
CA GLY A 229 3.39 10.87 19.29
C GLY A 229 2.21 11.74 19.74
N ASN A 230 1.84 12.78 18.99
CA ASN A 230 0.71 13.63 19.32
C ASN A 230 -0.59 12.87 19.09
N THR A 231 -1.52 13.00 20.03
CA THR A 231 -2.93 12.63 19.80
C THR A 231 -3.68 13.82 19.19
N PRO A 232 -4.93 13.65 18.72
CA PRO A 232 -5.73 14.79 18.25
C PRO A 232 -5.91 15.88 19.31
N LEU A 233 -5.89 15.52 20.60
CA LEU A 233 -5.92 16.47 21.71
C LEU A 233 -4.62 17.29 21.81
N HIS A 234 -3.46 16.69 21.53
CA HIS A 234 -2.19 17.44 21.47
C HIS A 234 -2.20 18.43 20.31
N LEU A 235 -2.67 18.04 19.12
CA LEU A 235 -2.82 18.97 17.99
C LEU A 235 -3.78 20.12 18.35
N LEU A 236 -4.91 19.82 18.99
CA LEU A 236 -5.83 20.86 19.46
C LEU A 236 -5.14 21.83 20.43
N ALA A 237 -4.32 21.33 21.34
CA ALA A 237 -3.53 22.16 22.24
C ALA A 237 -2.54 23.06 21.49
N ILE A 238 -1.81 22.52 20.51
CA ILE A 238 -0.87 23.26 19.65
C ILE A 238 -1.58 24.37 18.86
N LEU A 239 -2.73 24.07 18.27
CA LEU A 239 -3.45 24.96 17.35
C LEU A 239 -4.33 25.99 18.07
N GLY A 240 -4.98 25.60 19.18
CA GLY A 240 -5.68 26.53 20.07
C GLY A 240 -7.11 26.82 19.72
N TYR A 241 -7.79 25.87 19.10
CA TYR A 241 -9.16 26.05 18.65
C TYR A 241 -10.17 25.85 19.79
N ASP A 242 -10.46 26.93 20.52
CA ASP A 242 -11.38 26.94 21.67
C ASP A 242 -12.82 26.45 21.38
N HIS A 243 -13.23 26.37 20.11
CA HIS A 243 -14.57 25.94 19.71
C HIS A 243 -14.68 24.43 19.43
N LEU A 244 -13.54 23.70 19.40
CA LEU A 244 -13.47 22.24 19.25
C LEU A 244 -13.49 21.52 20.62
N ARG A 245 -14.25 22.08 21.58
CA ARG A 245 -14.34 21.57 22.96
C ARG A 245 -14.85 20.14 23.04
N SER A 246 -15.54 19.65 22.00
CA SER A 246 -16.02 18.28 21.93
C SER A 246 -14.88 17.27 22.07
N VAL A 247 -13.67 17.55 21.58
CA VAL A 247 -12.50 16.70 21.81
C VAL A 247 -12.09 16.67 23.28
N ILE A 248 -12.21 17.79 23.99
CA ILE A 248 -11.81 17.90 25.40
C ILE A 248 -12.84 17.21 26.31
N THR A 249 -14.13 17.39 26.02
CA THR A 249 -15.22 16.89 26.86
C THR A 249 -15.56 15.42 26.58
N ASP A 250 -15.15 14.84 25.45
CA ASP A 250 -15.43 13.45 25.13
C ASP A 250 -14.76 12.51 26.15
N PRO A 251 -15.51 11.66 26.87
CA PRO A 251 -14.96 10.83 27.94
C PRO A 251 -13.92 9.81 27.47
N ARG A 252 -13.92 9.43 26.18
CA ARG A 252 -12.98 8.44 25.63
C ARG A 252 -11.62 9.03 25.31
N VAL A 253 -11.52 10.36 25.18
CA VAL A 253 -10.23 11.02 24.95
C VAL A 253 -9.37 10.90 26.20
N ASP A 254 -8.12 10.48 26.05
CA ASP A 254 -7.14 10.43 27.14
C ASP A 254 -6.47 11.81 27.30
N LYS A 255 -6.78 12.48 28.41
CA LYS A 255 -6.29 13.83 28.73
C LYS A 255 -4.87 13.81 29.32
N ARG A 256 -4.34 12.62 29.61
CA ARG A 256 -3.06 12.40 30.27
C ARG A 256 -2.06 11.67 29.37
N ALA A 257 -2.42 11.47 28.10
CA ALA A 257 -1.52 10.94 27.09
C ALA A 257 -0.30 11.85 26.92
N TYR A 258 0.86 11.23 26.67
CA TYR A 258 2.13 11.90 26.40
C TYR A 258 2.52 11.76 24.92
N ASN A 259 3.06 12.83 24.33
CA ASN A 259 3.74 12.77 23.02
C ASN A 259 5.22 12.36 23.15
N LEU A 260 5.97 12.33 22.04
CA LEU A 260 7.40 11.96 22.05
C LEU A 260 8.30 12.97 22.79
N GLU A 261 7.83 14.20 23.01
CA GLU A 261 8.52 15.20 23.84
C GLU A 261 8.20 15.05 25.35
N ASN A 262 7.47 14.00 25.74
CA ASN A 262 6.97 13.80 27.10
C ASN A 262 6.09 14.95 27.61
N LEU A 263 5.33 15.59 26.71
CA LEU A 263 4.36 16.63 27.06
C LEU A 263 2.95 16.07 27.01
N THR A 264 2.11 16.48 27.97
CA THR A 264 0.65 16.35 27.84
C THR A 264 0.09 17.52 27.04
N ALA A 265 -1.17 17.39 26.58
CA ALA A 265 -1.87 18.51 25.95
C ALA A 265 -1.91 19.76 26.84
N LEU A 266 -2.05 19.60 28.17
CA LEU A 266 -2.02 20.74 29.09
C LEU A 266 -0.63 21.38 29.17
N ASP A 267 0.45 20.59 29.16
CA ASP A 267 1.83 21.11 29.13
C ASP A 267 2.07 21.97 27.89
N ILE A 268 1.58 21.53 26.72
CA ILE A 268 1.70 22.27 25.47
C ILE A 268 1.01 23.63 25.57
N VAL A 269 -0.25 23.68 26.02
CA VAL A 269 -0.99 24.96 26.14
C VAL A 269 -0.26 25.92 27.08
N LEU A 270 0.26 25.44 28.20
CA LEU A 270 0.96 26.26 29.18
C LEU A 270 2.33 26.76 28.69
N ARG A 271 3.02 26.04 27.80
CA ARG A 271 4.30 26.47 27.21
C ARG A 271 4.14 27.45 26.06
N THR A 272 3.10 27.26 25.25
CA THR A 272 2.92 27.96 23.98
C THR A 272 2.04 29.21 24.10
N ARG A 273 1.27 29.35 25.18
CA ARG A 273 0.32 30.45 25.36
C ARG A 273 0.41 31.08 26.75
N PRO A 274 0.02 32.36 26.91
CA PRO A 274 -0.14 32.96 28.23
C PRO A 274 -1.16 32.18 29.07
N SER A 275 -0.90 32.10 30.38
CA SER A 275 -1.56 31.22 31.36
C SER A 275 -3.08 31.44 31.56
N THR A 276 -3.69 32.37 30.84
CA THR A 276 -5.09 32.80 30.93
C THR A 276 -5.98 32.30 29.78
N THR A 277 -5.49 31.41 28.93
CA THR A 277 -6.29 30.90 27.81
C THR A 277 -7.47 30.03 28.25
N PRO A 278 -8.67 30.20 27.65
CA PRO A 278 -9.86 29.38 27.96
C PRO A 278 -9.59 27.88 27.88
N LEU A 279 -8.80 27.46 26.88
CA LEU A 279 -8.40 26.08 26.64
C LEU A 279 -7.70 25.41 27.84
N ALA A 280 -6.80 26.13 28.52
CA ALA A 280 -6.10 25.59 29.69
C ALA A 280 -7.07 25.33 30.86
N GLY A 281 -8.04 26.25 31.05
CA GLY A 281 -9.08 26.09 32.05
C GLY A 281 -9.99 24.89 31.76
N GLU A 282 -10.33 24.67 30.50
CA GLU A 282 -11.16 23.53 30.08
C GLU A 282 -10.46 22.20 30.20
N LEU A 283 -9.19 22.12 29.78
CA LEU A 283 -8.38 20.92 29.98
C LEU A 283 -8.29 20.55 31.45
N LYS A 284 -8.03 21.52 32.34
CA LYS A 284 -8.01 21.30 33.79
C LYS A 284 -9.36 20.79 34.32
N LYS A 285 -10.47 21.42 33.90
CA LYS A 285 -11.84 20.98 34.27
C LYS A 285 -12.15 19.56 33.78
N ALA A 286 -11.62 19.18 32.63
CA ALA A 286 -11.76 17.84 32.05
C ALA A 286 -10.79 16.80 32.66
N GLY A 287 -10.01 17.17 33.69
CA GLY A 287 -9.12 16.25 34.39
C GLY A 287 -7.73 16.11 33.78
N ALA A 288 -7.32 16.98 32.86
CA ALA A 288 -5.95 17.02 32.37
C ALA A 288 -4.99 17.49 33.46
N THR A 289 -3.83 16.86 33.55
CA THR A 289 -2.76 17.21 34.49
C THR A 289 -1.48 17.53 33.73
N VAL A 290 -0.64 18.40 34.31
CA VAL A 290 0.74 18.58 33.84
C VAL A 290 1.52 17.28 34.04
N GLY A 291 2.44 16.99 33.12
CA GLY A 291 3.29 15.81 33.25
C GLY A 291 4.23 15.91 34.45
N LEU A 292 4.35 14.84 35.23
CA LEU A 292 5.38 14.73 36.28
C LEU A 292 6.77 14.67 35.61
N ARG A 293 7.48 15.79 35.56
CA ARG A 293 8.89 15.81 35.16
C ARG A 293 9.68 15.27 36.33
N LYS A 294 10.49 14.23 36.11
CA LYS A 294 11.62 13.99 37.01
C LYS A 294 12.51 15.22 36.86
N GLU A 295 12.54 16.06 37.90
CA GLU A 295 13.61 17.04 38.04
C GLU A 295 14.90 16.24 38.04
N PHE A 296 15.66 16.35 36.96
CA PHE A 296 17.07 15.98 36.99
C PHE A 296 17.77 17.23 37.50
N ASP A 297 18.24 17.15 38.75
CA ASP A 297 19.28 18.01 39.31
C ASP A 297 20.53 18.05 38.42
#